data_AF-A0A973R0T0-F1
#
_entry.id   AF-A0A973R0T0-F1
#
_cell.length_a   1.000
_cell.length_b   1.000
_cell.length_c   1.000
_cell.angle_alpha   90.00
_cell.angle_beta   90.00
_cell.angle_gamma   90.00
#
_symmetry.space_group_name_H-M   'P 1'
#
loop_
_entity.id
_entity.type
_entity.pdbx_description
1 polymer ?
#
loop_
_entity_poly.entity_id
_entity_poly.type
_entity_poly.pdbx_seq_one_letter_code
_entity_poly.pdbx_strand_id
1 'polypeptide(L)'
;MPSRKTVTGKRAVRAVAPKAQEAVDFLRKRGKDDMADAVSVVLTYATSLIPSSSADPALTLHVDRGFRDRVQDQAQSKGVELTSVVLNGLKGFLDGSWEPSKPERRPKGLPVEKVSISVRVAEDLVEEVDAAAEEFARARGWSLARGYKLNARQIAIESLTRRFGVTQEKPSRGWVTDYKLLLDVPKPFRDFVRTAAEGEGKDPSIVLRDGFSRFLSGEWAPAEPPRAKKGQSTEKVRMSVQVNSEVRDWVEQRGTDPELVAARGYRLLAAQVALAAVVEAYDVPEPLLYPWLEAEPAE
;
A
#
# COMPACT_ATOMS: atom_id res chain seq x y z
N MET A 1 -5.55 36.67 14.27
CA MET A 1 -4.12 36.38 14.50
C MET A 1 -3.98 35.29 15.57
N PRO A 2 -3.63 34.05 15.22
CA PRO A 2 -3.47 32.99 16.22
C PRO A 2 -2.16 33.17 17.00
N SER A 3 -2.26 33.17 18.33
CA SER A 3 -1.16 33.30 19.30
C SER A 3 -0.15 32.16 19.17
N ARG A 4 1.04 32.44 18.62
CA ARG A 4 2.16 31.46 18.53
C ARG A 4 2.92 31.23 19.85
N LYS A 5 2.57 31.92 20.96
CA LYS A 5 3.39 31.90 22.19
C LYS A 5 3.05 30.78 23.19
N THR A 6 1.91 30.10 23.06
CA THR A 6 1.43 29.16 24.10
C THR A 6 1.98 27.74 23.98
N VAL A 7 2.39 27.30 22.79
CA VAL A 7 2.90 25.92 22.58
C VAL A 7 4.28 25.72 23.23
N THR A 8 5.14 26.75 23.20
CA THR A 8 6.50 26.69 23.75
C THR A 8 6.51 26.54 25.28
N GLY A 9 5.55 27.15 25.97
CA GLY A 9 5.46 27.09 27.44
C GLY A 9 5.12 25.68 27.96
N LYS A 10 4.16 24.98 27.32
CA LYS A 10 3.76 23.63 27.74
C LYS A 10 4.90 22.62 27.63
N ARG A 11 5.60 22.62 26.49
CA ARG A 11 6.76 21.75 26.28
C ARG A 11 7.89 22.05 27.28
N ALA A 12 8.14 23.33 27.58
CA ALA A 12 9.14 23.72 28.56
C ALA A 12 8.80 23.25 29.97
N VAL A 13 7.56 23.44 30.44
CA VAL A 13 7.13 22.97 31.77
C VAL A 13 7.21 21.45 31.86
N ARG A 14 6.73 20.71 30.85
CA ARG A 14 6.82 19.24 30.81
C ARG A 14 8.27 18.75 30.80
N ALA A 15 9.16 19.37 30.02
CA ALA A 15 10.56 18.97 29.95
C ALA A 15 11.34 19.21 31.26
N VAL A 16 10.94 20.21 32.05
CA VAL A 16 11.61 20.56 33.31
C VAL A 16 10.99 19.84 34.51
N ALA A 17 9.74 19.38 34.43
CA ALA A 17 9.02 18.76 35.54
C ALA A 17 9.77 17.58 36.21
N PRO A 18 10.38 16.61 35.46
CA PRO A 18 11.14 15.54 36.10
C PRO A 18 12.35 16.04 36.90
N LYS A 19 13.12 16.97 36.34
CA LYS A 19 14.28 17.58 37.03
C LYS A 19 13.86 18.43 38.24
N ALA A 20 12.73 19.11 38.14
CA ALA A 20 12.16 19.85 39.26
C ALA A 20 11.75 18.90 40.40
N GLN A 21 11.18 17.73 40.07
CA GLN A 21 10.86 16.70 41.05
C GLN A 21 12.11 16.10 41.71
N GLU A 22 13.16 15.80 40.92
CA GLU A 22 14.46 15.37 41.46
C GLU A 22 15.05 16.41 42.42
N ALA A 23 14.91 17.70 42.11
CA ALA A 23 15.36 18.79 42.99
C ALA A 23 14.55 18.84 44.30
N VAL A 24 13.23 18.63 44.26
CA VAL A 24 12.38 18.51 45.45
C VAL A 24 12.88 17.37 46.34
N ASP A 25 13.09 16.19 45.76
CA ASP A 25 13.55 15.00 46.49
C ASP A 25 14.95 15.21 47.10
N PHE A 26 15.85 15.88 46.36
CA PHE A 26 17.18 16.22 46.84
C PHE A 26 17.15 17.19 48.02
N LEU A 27 16.29 18.22 47.97
CA LEU A 27 16.14 19.20 49.05
C LEU A 27 15.61 18.57 50.33
N ARG A 28 14.62 17.66 50.21
CA ARG A 28 14.10 16.89 51.36
C ARG A 28 15.18 16.02 52.00
N LYS A 29 15.97 15.30 51.19
CA LYS A 29 17.11 14.50 51.70
C LYS A 29 18.15 15.32 52.47
N ARG A 30 18.21 16.63 52.27
CA ARG A 30 19.13 17.56 52.96
C ARG A 30 18.49 18.28 54.16
N GLY A 31 17.25 17.93 54.53
CA GLY A 31 16.50 18.60 55.60
C GLY A 31 16.14 20.05 55.25
N LYS A 32 15.91 20.35 53.96
CA LYS A 32 15.49 21.66 53.47
C LYS A 32 14.02 21.63 53.02
N ASP A 33 13.16 21.25 53.95
CA ASP A 33 11.75 20.97 53.66
C ASP A 33 10.99 22.21 53.16
N ASP A 34 11.22 23.39 53.75
CA ASP A 34 10.59 24.65 53.30
C ASP A 34 10.89 24.96 51.82
N MET A 35 12.12 24.73 51.38
CA MET A 35 12.53 24.96 49.99
C MET A 35 11.94 23.91 49.05
N ALA A 36 11.90 22.64 49.50
CA ALA A 36 11.30 21.57 48.74
C ALA A 36 9.79 21.83 48.51
N ASP A 37 9.10 22.30 49.54
CA ASP A 37 7.67 22.63 49.45
C ASP A 37 7.43 23.84 48.55
N ALA A 38 8.27 24.87 48.63
CA ALA A 38 8.19 26.02 47.71
C ALA A 38 8.35 25.58 46.23
N VAL A 39 9.33 24.72 45.92
CA VAL A 39 9.53 24.18 44.56
C VAL A 39 8.34 23.29 44.16
N SER A 40 7.83 22.46 45.06
CA SER A 40 6.67 21.60 44.82
C SER A 40 5.41 22.41 44.51
N VAL A 41 5.17 23.52 45.21
CA VAL A 41 4.05 24.44 44.95
C VAL A 41 4.18 25.08 43.58
N VAL A 42 5.38 25.58 43.23
CA VAL A 42 5.63 26.17 41.90
C VAL A 42 5.43 25.13 40.79
N LEU A 43 5.93 23.90 40.99
CA LEU A 43 5.74 22.81 40.04
C LEU A 43 4.25 22.47 39.89
N THR A 44 3.54 22.29 41.00
CA THR A 44 2.09 22.01 41.00
C THR A 44 1.31 23.10 40.29
N TYR A 45 1.60 24.37 40.60
CA TYR A 45 0.97 25.52 39.95
C TYR A 45 1.28 25.57 38.46
N ALA A 46 2.55 25.45 38.06
CA ALA A 46 2.96 25.42 36.66
C ALA A 46 2.30 24.28 35.88
N THR A 47 2.12 23.13 36.52
CA THR A 47 1.43 21.97 35.93
C THR A 47 -0.09 22.20 35.84
N SER A 48 -0.70 22.85 36.83
CA SER A 48 -2.13 23.23 36.82
C SER A 48 -2.45 24.30 35.77
N LEU A 49 -1.47 25.16 35.45
CA LEU A 49 -1.56 26.16 34.38
C LEU A 49 -1.46 25.55 32.99
N ILE A 50 -1.08 24.27 32.86
CA ILE A 50 -1.29 23.53 31.63
C ILE A 50 -2.78 23.20 31.64
N PRO A 51 -3.64 23.94 30.89
CA PRO A 51 -5.04 23.64 30.91
C PRO A 51 -5.19 22.17 30.52
N SER A 52 -5.91 21.42 31.35
CA SER A 52 -6.44 20.09 31.07
C SER A 52 -7.39 20.09 29.85
N SER A 53 -7.50 21.24 29.15
CA SER A 53 -8.17 21.47 27.89
C SER A 53 -7.64 20.57 26.77
N SER A 54 -8.23 19.38 26.71
CA SER A 54 -9.35 19.03 25.81
C SER A 54 -9.12 18.99 24.30
N ALA A 55 -7.87 19.09 23.84
CA ALA A 55 -7.58 18.59 22.51
C ALA A 55 -6.16 18.03 22.49
N ASP A 56 -6.00 16.84 23.05
CA ASP A 56 -4.90 15.97 22.63
C ASP A 56 -4.78 16.05 21.11
N PRO A 57 -3.56 16.19 20.57
CA PRO A 57 -3.40 16.31 19.13
C PRO A 57 -4.05 15.11 18.44
N ALA A 58 -4.64 15.36 17.27
CA ALA A 58 -5.18 14.28 16.46
C ALA A 58 -4.00 13.49 15.88
N LEU A 59 -3.87 12.24 16.32
CA LEU A 59 -3.03 11.24 15.67
C LEU A 59 -3.76 10.75 14.42
N THR A 60 -3.38 11.30 13.27
CA THR A 60 -3.92 10.89 11.97
C THR A 60 -3.27 9.58 11.51
N LEU A 61 -4.10 8.57 11.27
CA LEU A 61 -3.74 7.26 10.74
C LEU A 61 -4.17 7.20 9.27
N HIS A 62 -3.23 7.00 8.35
CA HIS A 62 -3.52 6.81 6.93
C HIS A 62 -3.69 5.32 6.62
N VAL A 63 -4.93 4.93 6.33
CA VAL A 63 -5.34 3.54 6.09
C VAL A 63 -6.11 3.45 4.79
N ASP A 64 -6.38 2.24 4.29
CA ASP A 64 -7.24 2.06 3.11
C ASP A 64 -8.70 2.32 3.47
N ARG A 65 -9.49 2.82 2.50
CA ARG A 65 -10.91 3.12 2.70
C ARG A 65 -11.69 1.94 3.29
N GLY A 66 -11.56 0.74 2.72
CA GLY A 66 -12.25 -0.46 3.21
C GLY A 66 -11.85 -0.85 4.64
N PHE A 67 -10.59 -0.62 5.03
CA PHE A 67 -10.17 -0.83 6.42
C PHE A 67 -10.85 0.16 7.37
N ARG A 68 -10.87 1.45 7.02
CA ARG A 68 -11.56 2.48 7.81
C ARG A 68 -13.02 2.12 8.03
N ASP A 69 -13.73 1.83 6.95
CA ASP A 69 -15.17 1.61 7.00
C ASP A 69 -15.50 0.40 7.89
N ARG A 70 -14.81 -0.73 7.69
CA ARG A 70 -14.96 -1.91 8.56
C ARG A 70 -14.62 -1.65 10.02
N VAL A 71 -13.56 -0.89 10.31
CA VAL A 71 -13.19 -0.54 11.69
C VAL A 71 -14.25 0.37 12.33
N GLN A 72 -14.80 1.33 11.58
CA GLN A 72 -15.87 2.20 12.06
C GLN A 72 -17.16 1.42 12.33
N ASP A 73 -17.57 0.54 11.41
CA ASP A 73 -18.75 -0.31 11.57
C ASP A 73 -18.61 -1.26 12.78
N GLN A 74 -17.43 -1.86 12.96
CA GLN A 74 -17.13 -2.73 14.09
C GLN A 74 -17.07 -1.98 15.42
N ALA A 75 -16.55 -0.75 15.43
CA ALA A 75 -16.53 0.10 16.61
C ALA A 75 -17.94 0.53 17.01
N GLN A 76 -18.76 0.93 16.04
CA GLN A 76 -20.15 1.34 16.26
C GLN A 76 -21.01 0.17 16.75
N SER A 77 -20.93 -1.00 16.10
CA SER A 77 -21.70 -2.19 16.48
C SER A 77 -21.35 -2.72 17.87
N LYS A 78 -20.10 -2.55 18.33
CA LYS A 78 -19.65 -2.94 19.67
C LYS A 78 -19.80 -1.83 20.72
N GLY A 79 -20.20 -0.62 20.33
CA GLY A 79 -20.29 0.54 21.22
C GLY A 79 -18.94 0.94 21.83
N VAL A 80 -17.84 0.81 21.10
CA VAL A 80 -16.48 1.09 21.58
C VAL A 80 -15.90 2.31 20.86
N GLU A 81 -15.31 3.24 21.60
CA GLU A 81 -14.62 4.39 21.02
C GLU A 81 -13.23 4.02 20.45
N LEU A 82 -12.95 4.41 19.20
CA LEU A 82 -11.66 4.15 18.54
C LEU A 82 -10.47 4.73 19.32
N THR A 83 -10.64 5.92 19.90
CA THR A 83 -9.62 6.57 20.72
C THR A 83 -9.18 5.68 21.88
N SER A 84 -10.14 5.12 22.62
CA SER A 84 -9.86 4.24 23.76
C SER A 84 -9.14 2.96 23.33
N VAL A 85 -9.52 2.38 22.18
CA VAL A 85 -8.84 1.18 21.63
C VAL A 85 -7.38 1.50 21.30
N VAL A 86 -7.13 2.64 20.63
CA VAL A 86 -5.76 3.05 20.29
C VAL A 86 -4.96 3.34 21.55
N LEU A 87 -5.48 4.11 22.50
CA LEU A 87 -4.80 4.41 23.77
C LEU A 87 -4.42 3.14 24.54
N ASN A 88 -5.34 2.18 24.65
CA ASN A 88 -5.07 0.92 25.31
C ASN A 88 -4.03 0.08 24.55
N GLY A 89 -4.07 0.08 23.21
CA GLY A 89 -3.07 -0.57 22.38
C GLY A 89 -1.67 0.03 22.53
N LEU A 90 -1.57 1.36 22.56
CA LEU A 90 -0.31 2.07 22.75
C LEU A 90 0.29 1.79 24.13
N LYS A 91 -0.52 1.88 25.19
CA LYS A 91 -0.09 1.55 26.56
C LYS A 91 0.32 0.07 26.69
N GLY A 92 -0.46 -0.81 26.09
CA GLY A 92 -0.17 -2.25 26.10
C GLY A 92 1.11 -2.63 25.35
N PHE A 93 1.54 -1.79 24.40
CA PHE A 93 2.82 -1.96 23.74
C PHE A 93 3.97 -1.53 24.64
N LEU A 94 3.84 -0.39 25.33
CA LEU A 94 4.85 0.13 26.27
C LEU A 94 5.06 -0.79 27.49
N ASP A 95 3.99 -1.38 28.01
CA ASP A 95 4.06 -2.28 29.17
C ASP A 95 4.42 -3.73 28.80
N GLY A 96 4.53 -4.04 27.50
CA GLY A 96 4.85 -5.38 27.00
C GLY A 96 3.72 -6.41 27.11
N SER A 97 2.48 -5.99 27.43
CA SER A 97 1.31 -6.89 27.46
C SER A 97 0.95 -7.44 26.08
N TRP A 98 1.42 -6.79 25.01
CA TRP A 98 1.40 -7.36 23.66
C TRP A 98 2.54 -6.83 22.79
N GLU A 99 2.86 -7.59 21.75
CA GLU A 99 3.85 -7.22 20.76
C GLU A 99 3.23 -7.13 19.35
N PRO A 100 3.63 -6.14 18.53
CA PRO A 100 3.16 -6.01 17.17
C PRO A 100 3.70 -7.14 16.29
N SER A 101 2.89 -7.58 15.33
CA SER A 101 3.35 -8.50 14.29
C SER A 101 4.19 -7.73 13.25
N LYS A 102 5.11 -8.43 12.58
CA LYS A 102 5.86 -7.84 11.47
C LYS A 102 4.86 -7.59 10.33
N PRO A 103 4.61 -6.33 9.93
CA PRO A 103 3.61 -6.09 8.91
C PRO A 103 4.06 -6.70 7.59
N GLU A 104 3.09 -7.33 6.93
CA GLU A 104 3.33 -7.92 5.64
C GLU A 104 3.53 -6.81 4.61
N ARG A 105 4.65 -6.87 3.88
CA ARG A 105 4.93 -5.86 2.85
C ARG A 105 3.90 -6.02 1.75
N ARG A 106 3.25 -4.91 1.41
CA ARG A 106 2.40 -4.88 0.22
C ARG A 106 3.26 -4.93 -1.04
N PRO A 107 2.78 -5.59 -2.10
CA PRO A 107 3.37 -5.44 -3.43
C PRO A 107 3.43 -3.96 -3.79
N LYS A 108 4.56 -3.52 -4.38
CA LYS A 108 4.64 -2.17 -4.94
C LYS A 108 3.73 -2.08 -6.16
N GLY A 109 3.04 -0.95 -6.34
CA GLY A 109 2.37 -0.63 -7.60
C GLY A 109 0.84 -0.56 -7.56
N LEU A 110 0.19 -1.00 -6.48
CA LEU A 110 -1.26 -0.90 -6.35
C LEU A 110 -1.67 0.46 -5.76
N PRO A 111 -2.33 1.34 -6.53
CA PRO A 111 -2.89 2.58 -5.99
C PRO A 111 -4.09 2.21 -5.11
N VAL A 112 -3.87 2.13 -3.80
CA VAL A 112 -4.98 2.00 -2.85
C VAL A 112 -5.33 3.39 -2.35
N GLU A 113 -6.61 3.74 -2.46
CA GLU A 113 -7.10 5.00 -1.91
C GLU A 113 -6.87 5.02 -0.40
N LYS A 114 -6.03 5.96 0.04
CA LYS A 114 -5.74 6.21 1.44
C LYS A 114 -6.72 7.24 1.99
N VAL A 115 -7.36 6.89 3.10
CA VAL A 115 -8.20 7.78 3.89
C VAL A 115 -7.60 7.94 5.28
N SER A 116 -8.01 8.99 5.98
CA SER A 116 -7.51 9.33 7.31
C SER A 116 -8.51 8.93 8.39
N ILE A 117 -8.03 8.25 9.44
CA ILE A 117 -8.71 8.10 10.73
C ILE A 117 -7.99 9.01 11.73
N SER A 118 -8.74 9.88 12.40
CA SER A 118 -8.17 10.76 13.43
C SER A 118 -8.57 10.25 14.82
N VAL A 119 -7.59 9.96 15.67
CA VAL A 119 -7.79 9.61 17.08
C VAL A 119 -7.06 10.60 17.98
N ARG A 120 -7.55 10.83 19.20
CA ARG A 120 -6.95 11.79 20.14
C ARG A 120 -5.94 11.08 21.03
N VAL A 121 -4.66 11.43 20.90
CA VAL A 121 -3.59 10.80 21.69
C VAL A 121 -2.64 11.90 22.15
N ALA A 122 -2.29 11.87 23.44
CA ALA A 122 -1.34 12.81 24.02
C ALA A 122 0.02 12.73 23.30
N GLU A 123 0.62 13.89 23.02
CA GLU A 123 1.86 13.98 22.23
C GLU A 123 3.04 13.22 22.85
N ASP A 124 3.15 13.29 24.18
CA ASP A 124 4.13 12.59 25.00
C ASP A 124 4.02 11.07 24.88
N LEU A 125 2.79 10.54 24.90
CA LEU A 125 2.58 9.11 24.67
C LEU A 125 3.00 8.69 23.25
N VAL A 126 2.78 9.54 22.24
CA VAL A 126 3.22 9.26 20.87
C VAL A 126 4.74 9.23 20.79
N GLU A 127 5.43 10.20 21.39
CA GLU A 127 6.90 10.26 21.41
C GLU A 127 7.51 9.06 22.15
N GLU A 128 6.94 8.68 23.30
CA GLU A 128 7.37 7.52 24.09
C GLU A 128 7.20 6.21 23.31
N VAL A 129 6.04 6.00 22.68
CA VAL A 129 5.80 4.83 21.81
C VAL A 129 6.74 4.82 20.61
N ASP A 130 7.01 5.96 19.97
CA ASP A 130 7.92 6.03 18.84
C ASP A 130 9.35 5.59 19.22
N ALA A 131 9.83 6.02 20.40
CA ALA A 131 11.13 5.59 20.92
C ALA A 131 11.16 4.08 21.22
N ALA A 132 10.17 3.57 21.94
CA ALA A 132 10.06 2.14 22.26
C ALA A 132 9.90 1.28 20.99
N ALA A 133 9.14 1.75 19.99
CA ALA A 133 8.95 1.07 18.71
C ALA A 133 10.26 0.96 17.91
N GLU A 134 11.12 2.00 17.95
CA GLU A 134 12.42 1.95 17.31
C GLU A 134 13.34 0.93 17.98
N GLU A 135 13.40 0.92 19.30
CA GLU A 135 14.19 -0.05 20.07
C GLU A 135 13.70 -1.49 19.82
N PHE A 136 12.38 -1.70 19.85
CA PHE A 136 11.76 -2.99 19.55
C PHE A 136 12.10 -3.49 18.14
N ALA A 137 11.96 -2.62 17.13
CA ALA A 137 12.30 -2.96 15.75
C ALA A 137 13.79 -3.31 15.58
N ARG A 138 14.67 -2.58 16.27
CA ARG A 138 16.12 -2.85 16.29
C ARG A 138 16.42 -4.20 16.92
N ALA A 139 15.85 -4.49 18.09
CA ALA A 139 16.03 -5.75 18.82
C ALA A 139 15.56 -6.96 18.00
N ARG A 140 14.49 -6.81 17.20
CA ARG A 140 13.95 -7.88 16.34
C ARG A 140 14.63 -7.99 14.97
N GLY A 141 15.65 -7.18 14.68
CA GLY A 141 16.30 -7.16 13.38
C GLY A 141 15.35 -6.77 12.23
N TRP A 142 14.30 -6.00 12.53
CA TRP A 142 13.40 -5.45 11.52
C TRP A 142 14.14 -4.30 10.82
N SER A 143 15.00 -4.68 9.88
CA SER A 143 15.95 -3.78 9.22
C SER A 143 15.30 -2.49 8.70
N LEU A 144 15.78 -1.35 9.22
CA LEU A 144 15.53 -0.01 8.70
C LEU A 144 16.00 0.16 7.24
N ALA A 145 16.88 -0.73 6.74
CA ALA A 145 17.53 -0.60 5.43
C ALA A 145 16.56 -0.65 4.24
N ARG A 146 15.30 -1.07 4.44
CA ARG A 146 14.29 -1.11 3.37
C ARG A 146 13.13 -0.13 3.59
N GLY A 147 13.36 0.91 4.39
CA GLY A 147 12.42 2.03 4.57
C GLY A 147 11.20 1.72 5.44
N TYR A 148 11.22 0.60 6.17
CA TYR A 148 10.18 0.29 7.14
C TYR A 148 10.55 0.90 8.51
N LYS A 149 9.67 1.74 9.06
CA LYS A 149 9.82 2.33 10.40
C LYS A 149 8.58 1.98 11.23
N LEU A 150 8.75 1.12 12.23
CA LEU A 150 7.74 0.92 13.26
C LEU A 150 7.62 2.21 14.09
N ASN A 151 6.40 2.69 14.29
CA ASN A 151 6.10 3.93 14.98
C ASN A 151 4.70 3.84 15.60
N ALA A 152 4.31 4.82 16.41
CA ALA A 152 3.02 4.88 17.11
C ALA A 152 1.82 4.74 16.17
N ARG A 153 1.91 5.25 14.93
CA ARG A 153 0.83 5.09 13.94
C ARG A 153 0.68 3.63 13.50
N GLN A 154 1.78 2.91 13.30
CA GLN A 154 1.75 1.48 12.96
C GLN A 154 1.22 0.65 14.14
N ILE A 155 1.67 0.94 15.36
CA ILE A 155 1.16 0.29 16.59
C ILE A 155 -0.35 0.55 16.75
N ALA A 156 -0.81 1.78 16.48
CA ALA A 156 -2.24 2.12 16.52
C ALA A 156 -3.07 1.40 15.45
N ILE A 157 -2.56 1.25 14.22
CA ILE A 157 -3.24 0.48 13.16
C ILE A 157 -3.30 -1.01 13.53
N GLU A 158 -2.22 -1.56 14.07
CA GLU A 158 -2.14 -2.96 14.50
C GLU A 158 -3.06 -3.24 15.69
N SER A 159 -3.17 -2.31 16.65
CA SER A 159 -4.10 -2.46 17.78
C SER A 159 -5.56 -2.47 17.34
N LEU A 160 -5.93 -1.62 16.37
CA LEU A 160 -7.25 -1.66 15.72
C LEU A 160 -7.48 -2.98 14.99
N THR A 161 -6.48 -3.45 14.23
CA THR A 161 -6.52 -4.74 13.51
C THR A 161 -6.78 -5.90 14.47
N ARG A 162 -6.01 -5.97 15.56
CA ARG A 162 -6.15 -7.00 16.60
C ARG A 162 -7.49 -6.93 17.32
N ARG A 163 -7.96 -5.73 17.66
CA ARG A 163 -9.22 -5.54 18.41
C ARG A 163 -10.45 -5.93 17.59
N PHE A 164 -10.47 -5.58 16.31
CA PHE A 164 -11.64 -5.76 15.46
C PHE A 164 -11.55 -6.98 14.53
N GLY A 165 -10.40 -7.64 14.45
CA GLY A 165 -10.17 -8.73 13.50
C GLY A 165 -10.18 -8.25 12.04
N VAL A 166 -10.04 -6.94 11.82
CA VAL A 166 -10.05 -6.33 10.50
C VAL A 166 -8.60 -6.23 10.05
N THR A 167 -8.15 -7.18 9.24
CA THR A 167 -6.89 -6.99 8.54
C THR A 167 -7.06 -5.88 7.52
N GLN A 168 -6.04 -5.04 7.36
CA GLN A 168 -5.89 -4.29 6.14
C GLN A 168 -5.92 -5.31 5.00
N GLU A 169 -6.99 -5.28 4.21
CA GLU A 169 -7.04 -6.09 3.01
C GLU A 169 -5.78 -5.73 2.24
N LYS A 170 -4.91 -6.73 2.04
CA LYS A 170 -4.22 -6.76 0.77
C LYS A 170 -5.33 -6.53 -0.23
N PRO A 171 -5.32 -5.45 -1.03
CA PRO A 171 -6.30 -5.31 -2.09
C PRO A 171 -6.38 -6.70 -2.71
N SER A 172 -7.53 -7.35 -2.54
CA SER A 172 -7.71 -8.67 -3.13
C SER A 172 -7.27 -8.46 -4.56
N ARG A 173 -6.49 -9.38 -5.12
CA ARG A 173 -6.08 -9.35 -6.53
C ARG A 173 -7.28 -9.38 -7.50
N GLY A 174 -8.47 -8.91 -7.09
CA GLY A 174 -9.37 -8.21 -7.97
C GLY A 174 -8.54 -7.32 -8.90
N TRP A 175 -8.82 -7.50 -10.18
CA TRP A 175 -8.10 -7.12 -11.38
C TRP A 175 -7.66 -5.64 -11.46
N VAL A 176 -6.93 -5.15 -10.48
CA VAL A 176 -6.22 -3.88 -10.55
C VAL A 176 -4.98 -4.18 -11.38
N THR A 177 -4.99 -3.61 -12.57
CA THR A 177 -3.95 -3.78 -13.59
C THR A 177 -2.72 -2.98 -13.19
N ASP A 178 -1.75 -3.63 -12.57
CA ASP A 178 -0.53 -3.03 -12.02
C ASP A 178 0.70 -3.19 -12.93
N TYR A 179 0.58 -3.98 -14.00
CA TYR A 179 1.65 -4.26 -14.93
C TYR A 179 1.35 -3.73 -16.34
N LYS A 180 2.30 -2.96 -16.88
CA LYS A 180 2.30 -2.56 -18.28
C LYS A 180 2.89 -3.70 -19.11
N LEU A 181 2.02 -4.48 -19.75
CA LEU A 181 2.45 -5.43 -20.78
C LEU A 181 2.81 -4.65 -22.04
N LEU A 182 4.08 -4.75 -22.44
CA LEU A 182 4.60 -4.09 -23.62
C LEU A 182 4.56 -5.06 -24.80
N LEU A 183 3.80 -4.71 -25.82
CA LEU A 183 3.65 -5.47 -27.06
C LEU A 183 4.38 -4.74 -28.18
N ASP A 184 5.38 -5.38 -28.78
CA ASP A 184 6.08 -4.82 -29.94
C ASP A 184 5.35 -5.27 -31.22
N VAL A 185 4.57 -4.36 -31.79
CA VAL A 185 3.62 -4.61 -32.89
C VAL A 185 3.91 -3.69 -34.09
N PRO A 186 3.49 -4.03 -35.32
CA PRO A 186 3.56 -3.10 -36.44
C PRO A 186 2.82 -1.79 -36.15
N LYS A 187 3.34 -0.67 -36.66
CA LYS A 187 2.69 0.64 -36.49
C LYS A 187 1.24 0.68 -37.02
N PRO A 188 0.93 0.14 -38.22
CA PRO A 188 -0.46 0.10 -38.72
C PRO A 188 -1.39 -0.68 -37.81
N PHE A 189 -0.93 -1.80 -37.24
CA PHE A 189 -1.69 -2.59 -36.28
C PHE A 189 -2.08 -1.77 -35.04
N ARG A 190 -1.10 -1.10 -34.40
CA ARG A 190 -1.37 -0.30 -33.19
C ARG A 190 -2.37 0.81 -33.48
N ASP A 191 -2.20 1.50 -34.60
CA ASP A 191 -3.05 2.63 -34.97
C ASP A 191 -4.49 2.15 -35.26
N PHE A 192 -4.64 1.00 -35.93
CA PHE A 192 -5.94 0.34 -36.14
C PHE A 192 -6.63 -0.02 -34.81
N VAL A 193 -5.94 -0.75 -33.93
CA VAL A 193 -6.50 -1.17 -32.63
C VAL A 193 -6.93 0.04 -31.79
N ARG A 194 -6.15 1.12 -31.80
CA ARG A 194 -6.50 2.35 -31.08
C ARG A 194 -7.79 2.98 -31.63
N THR A 195 -7.90 3.09 -32.96
CA THR A 195 -9.10 3.65 -33.60
C THR A 195 -10.32 2.76 -33.38
N ALA A 196 -10.18 1.43 -33.46
CA ALA A 196 -11.26 0.48 -33.18
C ALA A 196 -11.71 0.54 -31.71
N ALA A 197 -10.76 0.57 -30.77
CA ALA A 197 -11.03 0.70 -29.34
C ALA A 197 -11.78 2.00 -29.00
N GLU A 198 -11.40 3.12 -29.61
CA GLU A 198 -12.09 4.40 -29.46
C GLU A 198 -13.50 4.37 -30.06
N GLY A 199 -13.66 3.79 -31.26
CA GLY A 199 -14.96 3.65 -31.91
C GLY A 199 -15.95 2.76 -31.15
N GLU A 200 -15.47 1.72 -30.49
CA GLU A 200 -16.31 0.82 -29.67
C GLU A 200 -16.46 1.27 -28.21
N GLY A 201 -15.69 2.26 -27.77
CA GLY A 201 -15.63 2.65 -26.35
C GLY A 201 -15.11 1.55 -25.42
N LYS A 202 -14.30 0.62 -25.94
CA LYS A 202 -13.72 -0.49 -25.16
C LYS A 202 -12.23 -0.30 -24.96
N ASP A 203 -11.78 -0.32 -23.70
CA ASP A 203 -10.36 -0.34 -23.38
C ASP A 203 -9.73 -1.68 -23.79
N PRO A 204 -8.62 -1.70 -24.57
CA PRO A 204 -7.90 -2.93 -24.93
C PRO A 204 -7.52 -3.78 -23.70
N SER A 205 -7.35 -3.18 -22.52
CA SER A 205 -7.08 -3.86 -21.26
C SER A 205 -8.23 -4.77 -20.81
N ILE A 206 -9.48 -4.41 -21.14
CA ILE A 206 -10.68 -5.24 -20.87
C ILE A 206 -10.70 -6.43 -21.83
N VAL A 207 -10.41 -6.21 -23.10
CA VAL A 207 -10.29 -7.27 -24.11
C VAL A 207 -9.21 -8.29 -23.71
N LEU A 208 -8.05 -7.80 -23.28
CA LEU A 208 -6.98 -8.67 -22.80
C LEU A 208 -7.38 -9.51 -21.60
N ARG A 209 -8.17 -8.93 -20.69
CA ARG A 209 -8.68 -9.64 -19.52
C ARG A 209 -9.53 -10.85 -19.92
N ASP A 210 -10.45 -10.65 -20.86
CA ASP A 210 -11.29 -11.71 -21.38
C ASP A 210 -10.47 -12.80 -22.08
N GLY A 211 -9.55 -12.39 -22.98
CA GLY A 211 -8.66 -13.32 -23.67
C GLY A 211 -7.77 -14.14 -22.73
N PHE A 212 -7.20 -13.52 -21.69
CA PHE A 212 -6.44 -14.23 -20.65
C PHE A 212 -7.32 -15.20 -19.86
N SER A 213 -8.55 -14.79 -19.51
CA SER A 213 -9.49 -15.66 -18.82
C SER A 213 -9.85 -16.90 -19.65
N ARG A 214 -10.21 -16.71 -20.94
CA ARG A 214 -10.54 -17.81 -21.86
C ARG A 214 -9.33 -18.72 -22.15
N PHE A 215 -8.12 -18.14 -22.21
CA PHE A 215 -6.90 -18.92 -22.34
C PHE A 215 -6.64 -19.79 -21.10
N LEU A 216 -6.78 -19.21 -19.90
CA LEU A 216 -6.56 -19.90 -18.63
C LEU A 216 -7.61 -20.97 -18.35
N SER A 217 -8.87 -20.77 -18.77
CA SER A 217 -9.92 -21.79 -18.68
C SER A 217 -9.72 -22.93 -19.68
N GLY A 218 -8.98 -22.68 -20.78
CA GLY A 218 -8.80 -23.63 -21.87
C GLY A 218 -9.93 -23.61 -22.91
N GLU A 219 -10.89 -22.70 -22.77
CA GLU A 219 -11.95 -22.47 -23.76
C GLU A 219 -11.40 -21.89 -25.07
N TRP A 220 -10.24 -21.25 -25.01
CA TRP A 220 -9.60 -20.63 -26.16
C TRP A 220 -8.09 -20.80 -26.16
N ALA A 221 -7.48 -20.83 -27.34
CA ALA A 221 -6.04 -20.75 -27.50
C ALA A 221 -5.67 -20.10 -28.85
N PRO A 222 -4.70 -19.17 -28.88
CA PRO A 222 -4.22 -18.55 -30.11
C PRO A 222 -3.72 -19.57 -31.14
N ALA A 223 -3.91 -19.28 -32.44
CA ALA A 223 -3.22 -19.97 -33.52
C ALA A 223 -1.72 -19.70 -33.52
N GLU A 224 -0.91 -20.57 -34.16
CA GLU A 224 0.53 -20.33 -34.30
C GLU A 224 0.75 -19.08 -35.20
N PRO A 225 1.48 -18.06 -34.74
CA PRO A 225 1.74 -16.89 -35.56
C PRO A 225 2.67 -17.27 -36.73
N PRO A 226 2.40 -16.84 -37.98
CA PRO A 226 3.31 -17.00 -39.09
C PRO A 226 4.67 -16.37 -38.79
N ARG A 227 5.73 -17.05 -39.21
CA ARG A 227 7.10 -16.59 -39.02
C ARG A 227 7.53 -15.76 -40.22
N ALA A 228 8.05 -14.56 -39.96
CA ALA A 228 8.67 -13.74 -41.00
C ALA A 228 9.85 -14.48 -41.64
N LYS A 229 10.00 -14.36 -42.96
CA LYS A 229 11.20 -14.87 -43.64
C LYS A 229 12.41 -14.02 -43.23
N LYS A 230 13.60 -14.63 -43.20
CA LYS A 230 14.85 -13.92 -42.90
C LYS A 230 15.00 -12.71 -43.83
N GLY A 231 15.18 -11.52 -43.27
CA GLY A 231 15.32 -10.27 -44.02
C GLY A 231 14.03 -9.45 -44.16
N GLN A 232 12.87 -10.00 -43.82
CA GLN A 232 11.64 -9.22 -43.73
C GLN A 232 11.55 -8.59 -42.33
N SER A 233 11.71 -7.27 -42.25
CA SER A 233 11.48 -6.52 -41.02
C SER A 233 10.47 -5.40 -41.25
N THR A 234 9.48 -5.31 -40.39
CA THR A 234 8.54 -4.19 -40.33
C THR A 234 8.95 -3.26 -39.20
N GLU A 235 8.73 -1.95 -39.38
CA GLU A 235 8.83 -0.99 -38.28
C GLU A 235 7.86 -1.40 -37.16
N LYS A 236 8.43 -1.73 -35.99
CA LYS A 236 7.68 -2.08 -34.79
C LYS A 236 7.58 -0.88 -33.86
N VAL A 237 6.42 -0.71 -33.26
CA VAL A 237 6.15 0.26 -32.20
C VAL A 237 5.69 -0.47 -30.95
N ARG A 238 5.96 0.14 -29.79
CA ARG A 238 5.55 -0.40 -28.51
C ARG A 238 4.12 0.02 -28.18
N MET A 239 3.23 -0.94 -28.03
CA MET A 239 1.89 -0.77 -27.50
C MET A 239 1.87 -1.23 -26.05
N SER A 240 1.47 -0.36 -25.12
CA SER A 240 1.39 -0.69 -23.69
C SER A 240 -0.06 -0.99 -23.34
N VAL A 241 -0.31 -2.14 -22.73
CA VAL A 241 -1.64 -2.50 -22.21
C VAL A 241 -1.52 -2.84 -20.73
N GLN A 242 -2.53 -2.47 -19.95
CA GLN A 242 -2.53 -2.67 -18.50
C GLN A 242 -3.09 -4.06 -18.20
N VAL A 243 -2.30 -4.91 -17.55
CA VAL A 243 -2.69 -6.25 -17.13
C VAL A 243 -2.37 -6.44 -15.65
N ASN A 244 -3.03 -7.41 -15.02
CA ASN A 244 -2.62 -7.86 -13.70
C ASN A 244 -1.34 -8.70 -13.81
N SER A 245 -0.30 -8.36 -13.05
CA SER A 245 1.00 -9.03 -13.08
C SER A 245 0.91 -10.54 -12.88
N GLU A 246 0.04 -10.98 -11.97
CA GLU A 246 -0.07 -12.39 -11.60
C GLU A 246 -0.87 -13.18 -12.62
N VAL A 247 -1.91 -12.58 -13.20
CA VAL A 247 -2.63 -13.20 -14.32
C VAL A 247 -1.67 -13.37 -15.50
N ARG A 248 -0.82 -12.37 -15.77
CA ARG A 248 0.21 -12.48 -16.78
C ARG A 248 1.18 -13.63 -16.48
N ASP A 249 1.60 -13.80 -15.23
CA ASP A 249 2.46 -14.91 -14.82
C ASP A 249 1.77 -16.28 -14.93
N TRP A 250 0.47 -16.38 -14.62
CA TRP A 250 -0.32 -17.60 -14.82
C TRP A 250 -0.49 -17.95 -16.30
N VAL A 251 -0.73 -16.95 -17.14
CA VAL A 251 -0.80 -17.13 -18.59
C VAL A 251 0.54 -17.63 -19.12
N GLU A 252 1.65 -17.05 -18.67
CA GLU A 252 3.00 -17.47 -19.03
C GLU A 252 3.28 -18.92 -18.57
N GLN A 253 2.91 -19.25 -17.33
CA GLN A 253 3.07 -20.60 -16.78
C GLN A 253 2.27 -21.63 -17.58
N ARG A 254 1.00 -21.34 -17.86
CA ARG A 254 0.13 -22.23 -18.66
C ARG A 254 0.66 -22.37 -20.09
N GLY A 255 1.06 -21.27 -20.72
CA GLY A 255 1.56 -21.27 -22.10
C GLY A 255 2.95 -21.89 -22.28
N THR A 256 3.65 -22.16 -21.18
CA THR A 256 4.92 -22.91 -21.14
C THR A 256 4.77 -24.32 -20.56
N ASP A 257 3.55 -24.73 -20.23
CA ASP A 257 3.25 -26.07 -19.74
C ASP A 257 3.67 -27.14 -20.77
N PRO A 258 4.44 -28.18 -20.37
CA PRO A 258 4.95 -29.19 -21.31
C PRO A 258 3.86 -29.93 -22.10
N GLU A 259 2.70 -30.20 -21.50
CA GLU A 259 1.61 -30.92 -22.16
C GLU A 259 0.97 -30.02 -23.23
N LEU A 260 0.72 -28.75 -22.90
CA LEU A 260 0.17 -27.80 -23.86
C LEU A 260 1.15 -27.55 -25.02
N VAL A 261 2.45 -27.42 -24.72
CA VAL A 261 3.49 -27.24 -25.73
C VAL A 261 3.62 -28.48 -26.61
N ALA A 262 3.54 -29.69 -26.05
CA ALA A 262 3.55 -30.93 -26.82
C ALA A 262 2.32 -31.04 -27.74
N ALA A 263 1.15 -30.65 -27.24
CA ALA A 263 -0.10 -30.67 -28.02
C ALA A 263 -0.12 -29.64 -29.16
N ARG A 264 0.52 -28.48 -28.98
CA ARG A 264 0.48 -27.36 -29.94
C ARG A 264 1.69 -27.27 -30.85
N GLY A 265 2.85 -27.77 -30.42
CA GLY A 265 4.12 -27.64 -31.12
C GLY A 265 4.84 -26.29 -30.91
N TYR A 266 4.28 -25.38 -30.11
CA TYR A 266 4.88 -24.09 -29.80
C TYR A 266 4.50 -23.60 -28.39
N ARG A 267 5.29 -22.65 -27.86
CA ARG A 267 5.03 -21.98 -26.58
C ARG A 267 4.17 -20.75 -26.80
N LEU A 268 3.35 -20.43 -25.80
CA LEU A 268 2.47 -19.26 -25.80
C LEU A 268 2.86 -18.31 -24.66
N LEU A 269 3.63 -17.28 -24.98
CA LEU A 269 3.97 -16.23 -24.00
C LEU A 269 2.75 -15.32 -23.78
N ALA A 270 2.66 -14.67 -22.62
CA ALA A 270 1.55 -13.77 -22.31
C ALA A 270 1.38 -12.65 -23.33
N ALA A 271 2.48 -12.16 -23.93
CA ALA A 271 2.43 -11.18 -25.01
C ALA A 271 1.78 -11.73 -26.29
N GLN A 272 1.98 -13.01 -26.61
CA GLN A 272 1.38 -13.65 -27.79
C GLN A 272 -0.11 -13.92 -27.57
N VAL A 273 -0.47 -14.40 -26.38
CA VAL A 273 -1.87 -14.57 -25.97
C VAL A 273 -2.59 -13.22 -25.99
N ALA A 274 -1.95 -12.17 -25.49
CA ALA A 274 -2.51 -10.83 -25.50
C ALA A 274 -2.72 -10.30 -26.93
N LEU A 275 -1.71 -10.43 -27.79
CA LEU A 275 -1.80 -9.99 -29.18
C LEU A 275 -2.94 -10.70 -29.92
N ALA A 276 -3.05 -12.02 -29.76
CA ALA A 276 -4.11 -12.79 -30.39
C ALA A 276 -5.52 -12.44 -29.88
N ALA A 277 -5.68 -12.17 -28.59
CA ALA A 277 -6.96 -11.73 -28.03
C ALA A 277 -7.40 -10.38 -28.60
N VAL A 278 -6.46 -9.45 -28.79
CA VAL A 278 -6.73 -8.15 -29.43
C VAL A 278 -7.09 -8.33 -30.90
N VAL A 279 -6.41 -9.22 -31.62
CA VAL A 279 -6.71 -9.53 -33.03
C VAL A 279 -8.14 -10.06 -33.19
N GLU A 280 -8.54 -11.03 -32.37
CA GLU A 280 -9.89 -11.61 -32.40
C GLU A 280 -10.96 -10.60 -32.03
N ALA A 281 -10.75 -9.80 -30.98
CA ALA A 281 -11.78 -8.91 -30.47
C ALA A 281 -12.08 -7.69 -31.35
N TYR A 282 -11.07 -7.20 -32.10
CA TYR A 282 -11.22 -6.05 -33.00
C TYR A 282 -11.24 -6.45 -34.48
N ASP A 283 -11.33 -7.77 -34.77
CA ASP A 283 -11.33 -8.34 -36.12
C ASP A 283 -10.21 -7.76 -37.00
N VAL A 284 -8.98 -7.76 -36.46
CA VAL A 284 -7.86 -7.06 -37.10
C VAL A 284 -7.44 -7.77 -38.38
N PRO A 285 -7.42 -7.10 -39.55
CA PRO A 285 -6.98 -7.71 -40.79
C PRO A 285 -5.55 -8.27 -40.69
N GLU A 286 -5.37 -9.52 -41.13
CA GLU A 286 -4.08 -10.23 -41.09
C GLU A 286 -2.90 -9.44 -41.70
N PRO A 287 -3.06 -8.69 -42.82
CA PRO A 287 -1.98 -7.90 -43.41
C PRO A 287 -1.46 -6.78 -42.48
N LEU A 288 -2.25 -6.30 -41.53
CA LEU A 288 -1.79 -5.29 -40.57
C LEU A 288 -0.86 -5.90 -39.51
N LEU A 289 -1.08 -7.17 -39.18
CA LEU A 289 -0.29 -7.92 -38.21
C LEU A 289 0.98 -8.51 -38.84
N TYR A 290 0.85 -8.97 -40.09
CA TYR A 290 1.91 -9.62 -40.87
C TYR A 290 2.05 -8.98 -42.25
N PRO A 291 2.51 -7.72 -42.34
CA PRO A 291 2.57 -6.99 -43.61
C PRO A 291 3.54 -7.62 -44.63
N TRP A 292 4.38 -8.55 -44.20
CA TRP A 292 5.27 -9.30 -45.07
C TRP A 292 4.61 -10.50 -45.78
N LEU A 293 3.36 -10.84 -45.46
CA LEU A 293 2.61 -11.89 -46.18
C LEU A 293 2.15 -11.41 -47.56
N GLU A 294 1.88 -10.10 -47.72
CA GLU A 294 1.47 -9.50 -49.00
C GLU A 294 2.63 -8.93 -49.81
N ALA A 295 3.82 -8.81 -49.22
CA ALA A 295 4.99 -8.32 -49.94
C ALA A 295 5.40 -9.37 -50.99
N GLU A 296 5.14 -9.06 -52.26
CA GLU A 296 5.70 -9.81 -53.38
C GLU A 296 7.22 -9.90 -53.20
N PRO A 297 7.83 -11.08 -53.39
CA PRO A 297 9.27 -11.21 -53.28
C PRO A 297 9.92 -10.21 -54.23
N ALA A 298 10.76 -9.32 -53.71
CA ALA A 298 11.58 -8.46 -54.54
C ALA A 298 12.45 -9.36 -55.44
N GLU A 299 12.19 -9.32 -56.74
CA GLU A 299 13.00 -10.01 -57.76
C GLU A 299 14.45 -9.52 -57.77
#